data_AF-A0A961AEA2-F1
#
_entry.id   AF-A0A961AEA2-F1
#
_cell.length_a   1.000
_cell.length_b   1.000
_cell.length_c   1.000
_cell.angle_alpha   90.00
_cell.angle_beta   90.00
_cell.angle_gamma   90.00
#
_symmetry.space_group_name_H-M   'P 1'
#
loop_
_entity.id
_entity.type
_entity.pdbx_description
1 polymer ?
#
loop_
_entity_poly.entity_id
_entity_poly.type
_entity_poly.pdbx_seq_one_letter_code
_entity_poly.pdbx_strand_id
1 'polypeptide(L)'
;VAIAEQALQPEQHESLVNPANYTPAEQRVPVSPAEARTLQIHAPLRRPLPRKRKGFTFEGRIGGHKLYLRTGEYSDGTLGEVFIDMHKEGAAFRSLMNCFAIAVSKGLQYGVPLEEFVDTFVFTRFEPSGTCDHPNIKMAQSVIDYVFRVLGMEYLGRTDFVQVKPAADELILNQNERQIRLEAQPLVSASEAARADREAGDAPLPHGNGNGGNGHSVHPPQPVLSGNGNGNSNGNGNGNGARHATSNAMEEQLSSMMGDAPFCESCGHVTVRNGSCYKCLNCGTSQGCS
;
A
#
# COMPACT_ATOMS: atom_id res chain seq x y z
N VAL A 1 13.42 -76.85 12.95
CA VAL A 1 13.46 -75.68 13.85
C VAL A 1 14.47 -74.70 13.26
N ALA A 2 14.16 -73.80 12.33
CA ALA A 2 12.91 -73.08 12.03
C ALA A 2 12.58 -71.95 13.04
N ILE A 3 13.33 -70.84 12.90
CA ILE A 3 12.98 -69.46 13.30
C ILE A 3 13.89 -68.58 12.41
N ALA A 4 13.40 -68.06 11.27
CA ALA A 4 12.47 -66.94 11.10
C ALA A 4 13.20 -65.60 11.05
N GLU A 5 13.77 -65.32 9.87
CA GLU A 5 14.28 -64.02 9.46
C GLU A 5 13.15 -63.33 8.67
N GLN A 6 12.69 -62.16 9.12
CA GLN A 6 11.56 -61.45 8.51
C GLN A 6 11.93 -60.00 8.22
N ALA A 7 12.14 -59.71 6.93
CA ALA A 7 12.12 -58.36 6.41
C ALA A 7 10.66 -57.86 6.33
N LEU A 8 10.43 -56.59 6.68
CA LEU A 8 9.15 -55.92 6.48
C LEU A 8 9.40 -54.63 5.67
N GLN A 9 8.72 -54.50 4.53
CA GLN A 9 8.80 -53.33 3.65
C GLN A 9 7.66 -52.34 3.93
N PRO A 10 7.80 -51.06 3.55
CA PRO A 10 6.79 -50.03 3.81
C PRO A 10 5.60 -50.14 2.86
N GLU A 11 4.38 -50.10 3.40
CA GLU A 11 3.15 -50.09 2.59
C GLU A 11 2.78 -48.68 2.14
N GLN A 12 2.56 -48.50 0.83
CA GLN A 12 2.00 -47.28 0.26
C GLN A 12 0.49 -47.42 0.10
N HIS A 13 -0.29 -46.53 0.70
CA HIS A 13 -1.75 -46.57 0.62
C HIS A 13 -2.29 -45.61 -0.45
N GLU A 14 -2.15 -46.01 -1.72
CA GLU A 14 -2.73 -45.30 -2.87
C GLU A 14 -4.21 -45.71 -3.05
N SER A 15 -5.13 -44.96 -2.45
CA SER A 15 -6.58 -45.21 -2.60
C SER A 15 -7.17 -44.41 -3.77
N LEU A 16 -7.35 -45.11 -4.89
CA LEU A 16 -7.95 -44.62 -6.14
C LEU A 16 -9.35 -44.00 -5.92
N VAL A 17 -9.55 -42.77 -6.39
CA VAL A 17 -10.87 -42.13 -6.44
C VAL A 17 -11.66 -42.69 -7.62
N ASN A 18 -12.77 -43.37 -7.34
CA ASN A 18 -13.58 -44.06 -8.35
C ASN A 18 -14.61 -43.10 -8.98
N PRO A 19 -14.57 -42.79 -10.30
CA PRO A 19 -15.31 -41.66 -10.90
C PRO A 19 -16.82 -41.91 -11.16
N ALA A 20 -17.44 -42.88 -10.48
CA ALA A 20 -18.82 -43.31 -10.77
C ALA A 20 -19.93 -42.54 -10.01
N ASN A 21 -19.58 -41.71 -9.01
CA ASN A 21 -20.57 -41.07 -8.13
C ASN A 21 -20.86 -39.59 -8.50
N TYR A 22 -21.13 -39.32 -9.78
CA TYR A 22 -21.74 -38.06 -10.22
C TYR A 22 -23.18 -38.29 -10.68
N THR A 23 -24.13 -38.15 -9.75
CA THR A 23 -25.57 -38.06 -10.05
C THR A 23 -26.04 -36.61 -9.90
N PRO A 24 -26.70 -36.02 -10.91
CA PRO A 24 -27.06 -34.61 -10.87
C PRO A 24 -28.39 -34.36 -10.13
N ALA A 25 -28.41 -33.21 -9.45
CA ALA A 25 -29.56 -32.43 -8.96
C ALA A 25 -30.97 -33.07 -8.97
N GLU A 26 -31.49 -33.42 -7.78
CA GLU A 26 -32.80 -32.94 -7.28
C GLU A 26 -33.02 -33.34 -5.81
N GLN A 27 -33.19 -32.34 -4.93
CA GLN A 27 -34.07 -32.23 -3.74
C GLN A 27 -33.50 -31.14 -2.80
N ARG A 28 -33.84 -29.86 -3.06
CA ARG A 28 -33.70 -28.82 -2.02
C ARG A 28 -35.00 -28.80 -1.23
N VAL A 29 -34.95 -29.19 0.05
CA VAL A 29 -36.08 -28.99 0.96
C VAL A 29 -36.34 -27.48 1.06
N PRO A 30 -37.57 -27.00 0.79
CA PRO A 30 -37.87 -25.58 0.90
C PRO A 30 -37.88 -25.16 2.38
N VAL A 31 -36.83 -24.46 2.80
CA VAL A 31 -36.86 -23.71 4.07
C VAL A 31 -37.94 -22.63 4.00
N SER A 32 -38.80 -22.60 5.01
CA SER A 32 -39.92 -21.66 5.11
C SER A 32 -39.43 -20.20 5.03
N PRO A 33 -40.13 -19.30 4.31
CA PRO A 33 -39.73 -17.89 4.19
C PRO A 33 -39.74 -17.08 5.51
N ALA A 34 -40.26 -17.65 6.60
CA ALA A 34 -40.59 -16.91 7.82
C ALA A 34 -39.38 -16.49 8.69
N GLU A 35 -38.22 -17.12 8.54
CA GLU A 35 -37.06 -16.91 9.44
C GLU A 35 -35.76 -16.54 8.70
N ALA A 36 -35.88 -15.92 7.53
CA ALA A 36 -34.78 -15.16 6.94
C ALA A 36 -34.51 -13.88 7.76
N ARG A 37 -33.93 -14.04 8.96
CA ARG A 37 -33.30 -12.94 9.70
C ARG A 37 -32.13 -12.43 8.86
N THR A 38 -32.39 -11.40 8.06
CA THR A 38 -31.36 -10.65 7.34
C THR A 38 -30.35 -10.13 8.36
N LEU A 39 -29.20 -10.82 8.45
CA LEU A 39 -28.00 -10.28 9.05
C LEU A 39 -27.65 -9.03 8.24
N GLN A 40 -28.07 -7.87 8.74
CA GLN A 40 -27.58 -6.59 8.23
C GLN A 40 -26.10 -6.49 8.60
N ILE A 41 -25.26 -7.01 7.71
CA ILE A 41 -23.82 -6.79 7.72
C ILE A 41 -23.64 -5.28 7.49
N HIS A 42 -23.57 -4.54 8.59
CA HIS A 42 -23.20 -3.14 8.55
C HIS A 42 -21.76 -3.09 8.06
N ALA A 43 -21.55 -2.57 6.84
CA ALA A 43 -20.21 -2.37 6.32
C ALA A 43 -19.40 -1.57 7.34
N PRO A 44 -18.15 -1.96 7.67
CA PRO A 44 -17.38 -1.31 8.71
C PRO A 44 -17.25 0.18 8.40
N LEU A 45 -17.90 1.01 9.21
CA LEU A 45 -17.84 2.46 9.10
C LEU A 45 -16.47 2.90 9.62
N ARG A 46 -15.66 3.49 8.73
CA ARG A 46 -14.34 4.00 9.08
C ARG A 46 -14.43 4.95 10.27
N ARG A 47 -13.77 4.63 11.38
CA ARG A 47 -13.60 5.52 12.52
C ARG A 47 -12.52 6.57 12.17
N PRO A 48 -12.84 7.87 12.01
CA PRO A 48 -11.82 8.88 11.72
C PRO A 48 -10.96 9.14 12.96
N LEU A 49 -9.66 9.39 12.77
CA LEU A 49 -8.77 9.80 13.86
C LEU A 49 -8.84 11.31 14.10
N PRO A 50 -8.68 11.77 15.37
CA PRO A 50 -8.53 13.18 15.69
C PRO A 50 -7.35 13.85 14.96
N ARG A 51 -7.55 15.11 14.54
CA ARG A 51 -6.50 15.94 13.88
C ARG A 51 -5.23 16.06 14.74
N LYS A 52 -5.40 16.27 16.05
CA LYS A 52 -4.36 16.21 17.08
C LYS A 52 -4.63 14.98 17.96
N ARG A 53 -3.64 14.09 18.09
CA ARG A 53 -3.76 12.79 18.76
C ARG A 53 -2.50 12.47 19.55
N LYS A 54 -2.62 11.53 20.49
CA LYS A 54 -1.50 10.98 21.26
C LYS A 54 -0.89 9.77 20.55
N GLY A 55 0.18 9.25 21.11
CA GLY A 55 0.97 8.13 20.59
C GLY A 55 2.40 8.24 21.10
N PHE A 56 3.27 7.31 20.69
CA PHE A 56 4.70 7.36 20.97
C PHE A 56 5.52 7.41 19.68
N THR A 57 6.78 7.84 19.80
CA THR A 57 7.82 7.66 18.78
C THR A 57 8.90 6.80 19.41
N PHE A 58 9.30 5.75 18.69
CA PHE A 58 10.33 4.80 19.12
C PHE A 58 11.38 4.67 18.01
N GLU A 59 12.66 4.88 18.35
CA GLU A 59 13.77 4.56 17.46
C GLU A 59 14.21 3.11 17.71
N GLY A 60 14.19 2.30 16.66
CA GLY A 60 14.67 0.92 16.67
C GLY A 60 15.81 0.71 15.70
N ARG A 61 16.60 -0.33 15.93
CA ARG A 61 17.58 -0.83 14.95
C ARG A 61 17.42 -2.34 14.78
N ILE A 62 17.52 -2.82 13.54
CA ILE A 62 17.45 -4.24 13.17
C ILE A 62 18.54 -4.53 12.14
N GLY A 63 19.44 -5.49 12.40
CA GLY A 63 20.47 -5.88 11.44
C GLY A 63 21.43 -4.74 11.04
N GLY A 64 21.53 -3.69 11.85
CA GLY A 64 22.27 -2.46 11.53
C GLY A 64 21.41 -1.32 10.96
N HIS A 65 20.23 -1.60 10.41
CA HIS A 65 19.32 -0.64 9.79
C HIS A 65 18.48 0.10 10.84
N LYS A 66 18.37 1.43 10.74
CA LYS A 66 17.57 2.25 11.67
C LYS A 66 16.13 2.42 11.16
N LEU A 67 15.16 2.26 12.06
CA LEU A 67 13.76 2.62 11.85
C LEU A 67 13.24 3.54 12.96
N TYR A 68 12.22 4.31 12.63
CA TYR A 68 11.39 5.04 13.57
C TYR A 68 9.95 4.53 13.43
N LEU A 69 9.45 3.92 14.49
CA LEU A 69 8.03 3.59 14.65
C LEU A 69 7.35 4.77 15.32
N ARG A 70 6.25 5.25 14.74
CA ARG A 70 5.36 6.22 15.41
C ARG A 70 3.95 5.69 15.43
N THR A 71 3.23 5.91 16.53
CA THR A 71 1.83 5.52 16.67
C THR A 71 0.90 6.73 16.72
N GLY A 72 -0.34 6.53 16.28
CA GLY A 72 -1.44 7.47 16.47
C GLY A 72 -2.59 6.77 17.19
N GLU A 73 -2.95 7.28 18.36
CA GLU A 73 -3.98 6.72 19.24
C GLU A 73 -5.30 7.47 19.13
N TYR A 74 -6.40 6.76 19.36
CA TYR A 74 -7.71 7.37 19.63
C TYR A 74 -7.76 7.95 21.06
N SER A 75 -8.82 8.68 21.39
CA SER A 75 -9.04 9.25 22.73
C SER A 75 -9.24 8.21 23.84
N ASP A 76 -9.50 6.96 23.47
CA ASP A 76 -9.58 5.77 24.35
C ASP A 76 -8.25 4.99 24.42
N GLY A 77 -7.19 5.47 23.76
CA GLY A 77 -5.85 4.89 23.81
C GLY A 77 -5.66 3.66 22.93
N THR A 78 -6.69 3.24 22.20
CA THR A 78 -6.56 2.21 21.17
C THR A 78 -5.74 2.73 19.99
N LEU A 79 -4.95 1.84 19.38
CA LEU A 79 -4.10 2.17 18.24
C LEU A 79 -4.96 2.36 16.98
N GLY A 80 -4.87 3.55 16.36
CA GLY A 80 -5.62 3.87 15.13
C GLY A 80 -4.76 4.01 13.88
N GLU A 81 -3.46 4.25 14.02
CA GLU A 81 -2.51 4.28 12.91
C GLU A 81 -1.06 4.07 13.35
N VAL A 82 -0.22 3.68 12.40
CA VAL A 82 1.22 3.47 12.54
C VAL A 82 1.96 4.14 11.39
N PHE A 83 3.18 4.61 11.67
CA PHE A 83 4.14 5.09 10.67
C PHE A 83 5.46 4.36 10.86
N ILE A 84 6.06 3.93 9.75
CA ILE A 84 7.35 3.24 9.73
C ILE A 84 8.27 4.06 8.79
N ASP A 85 9.14 4.86 9.39
CA ASP A 85 10.14 5.63 8.66
C ASP A 85 11.52 4.95 8.79
N MET A 86 12.23 4.80 7.69
CA MET A 86 13.61 4.28 7.68
C MET A 86 14.53 5.21 6.89
N HIS A 87 15.80 5.25 7.31
CA HIS A 87 16.83 6.11 6.72
C HIS A 87 17.96 5.26 6.15
N LYS A 88 18.43 5.63 4.95
CA LYS A 88 19.45 4.94 4.14
C LYS A 88 19.00 3.65 3.46
N GLU A 89 17.70 3.33 3.50
CA GLU A 89 17.11 2.30 2.64
C GLU A 89 16.81 2.82 1.23
N GLY A 90 16.77 1.91 0.25
CA GLY A 90 16.39 2.24 -1.12
C GLY A 90 14.97 2.80 -1.21
N ALA A 91 14.74 3.71 -2.17
CA ALA A 91 13.47 4.42 -2.33
C ALA A 91 12.26 3.47 -2.47
N ALA A 92 12.42 2.33 -3.15
CA ALA A 92 11.39 1.30 -3.28
C ALA A 92 10.98 0.70 -1.93
N PHE A 93 11.95 0.33 -1.08
CA PHE A 93 11.69 -0.26 0.23
C PHE A 93 11.05 0.75 1.20
N ARG A 94 11.57 2.00 1.24
CA ARG A 94 10.93 3.10 1.99
C ARG A 94 9.48 3.32 1.56
N SER A 95 9.21 3.29 0.25
CA SER A 95 7.87 3.49 -0.29
C SER A 95 6.93 2.32 0.07
N LEU A 96 7.43 1.08 0.00
CA LEU A 96 6.70 -0.11 0.40
C LEU A 96 6.33 -0.08 1.90
N MET A 97 7.28 0.27 2.79
CA MET A 97 7.01 0.40 4.23
C MET A 97 5.97 1.50 4.53
N ASN A 98 6.01 2.63 3.81
CA ASN A 98 5.01 3.68 3.95
C ASN A 98 3.61 3.22 3.45
N CYS A 99 3.52 2.55 2.29
CA CYS A 99 2.27 1.98 1.79
C CYS A 99 1.70 0.91 2.73
N PHE A 100 2.56 0.05 3.29
CA PHE A 100 2.19 -0.96 4.28
C PHE A 100 1.67 -0.32 5.57
N ALA A 101 2.36 0.68 6.10
CA ALA A 101 1.93 1.42 7.29
C ALA A 101 0.56 2.10 7.06
N ILE A 102 0.31 2.67 5.88
CA ILE A 102 -1.01 3.20 5.49
C ILE A 102 -2.06 2.10 5.44
N ALA A 103 -1.76 0.93 4.86
CA ALA A 103 -2.70 -0.19 4.77
C ALA A 103 -3.12 -0.72 6.16
N VAL A 104 -2.16 -0.97 7.06
CA VAL A 104 -2.43 -1.36 8.45
C VAL A 104 -3.26 -0.29 9.17
N SER A 105 -2.87 0.98 9.03
CA SER A 105 -3.61 2.11 9.63
C SER A 105 -5.05 2.21 9.14
N LYS A 106 -5.30 1.93 7.86
CA LYS A 106 -6.67 1.83 7.32
C LYS A 106 -7.40 0.64 7.91
N GLY A 107 -6.79 -0.54 7.99
CA GLY A 107 -7.41 -1.72 8.62
C GLY A 107 -7.85 -1.46 10.06
N LEU A 108 -6.98 -0.87 10.89
CA LEU A 108 -7.31 -0.43 12.25
C LEU A 108 -8.50 0.56 12.27
N GLN A 109 -8.53 1.52 11.34
CA GLN A 109 -9.65 2.48 11.18
C GLN A 109 -10.96 1.85 10.71
N TYR A 110 -10.91 0.70 10.04
CA TYR A 110 -12.07 -0.11 9.65
C TYR A 110 -12.42 -1.19 10.69
N GLY A 111 -11.77 -1.19 11.86
CA GLY A 111 -12.09 -2.09 12.97
C GLY A 111 -11.43 -3.46 12.91
N VAL A 112 -10.41 -3.66 12.06
CA VAL A 112 -9.54 -4.85 12.17
C VAL A 112 -8.77 -4.74 13.50
N PRO A 113 -8.85 -5.75 14.40
CA PRO A 113 -8.18 -5.69 15.69
C PRO A 113 -6.66 -5.76 15.52
N LEU A 114 -5.91 -5.10 16.41
CA LEU A 114 -4.45 -5.15 16.41
C LEU A 114 -3.91 -6.57 16.60
N GLU A 115 -4.61 -7.41 17.37
CA GLU A 115 -4.23 -8.80 17.62
C GLU A 115 -4.11 -9.62 16.32
N GLU A 116 -5.08 -9.51 15.41
CA GLU A 116 -5.05 -10.17 14.10
C GLU A 116 -3.80 -9.78 13.29
N PHE A 117 -3.41 -8.50 13.34
CA PHE A 117 -2.18 -8.04 12.68
C PHE A 117 -0.92 -8.55 13.37
N VAL A 118 -0.89 -8.63 14.70
CA VAL A 118 0.23 -9.19 15.46
C VAL A 118 0.40 -10.67 15.10
N ASP A 119 -0.66 -11.47 15.18
CA ASP A 119 -0.60 -12.91 14.87
C ASP A 119 -0.28 -13.19 13.40
N THR A 120 -0.70 -12.31 12.47
CA THR A 120 -0.35 -12.43 11.04
C THR A 120 1.11 -12.09 10.73
N PHE A 121 1.67 -11.06 11.38
CA PHE A 121 2.94 -10.44 10.95
C PHE A 121 4.15 -10.76 11.83
N VAL A 122 3.95 -11.25 13.05
CA VAL A 122 5.04 -11.75 13.89
C VAL A 122 5.71 -12.98 13.24
N PHE A 123 7.02 -13.08 13.38
CA PHE A 123 7.91 -14.07 12.75
C PHE A 123 7.99 -14.06 11.21
N THR A 124 7.34 -13.10 10.52
CA THR A 124 7.52 -12.93 9.07
C THR A 124 8.97 -12.62 8.71
N ARG A 125 9.48 -13.28 7.66
CA ARG A 125 10.90 -13.24 7.28
C ARG A 125 11.12 -12.47 5.98
N PHE A 126 11.91 -11.40 6.05
CA PHE A 126 12.48 -10.68 4.90
C PHE A 126 13.55 -9.70 5.39
N GLU A 127 14.45 -9.25 4.52
CA GLU A 127 15.49 -8.30 4.88
C GLU A 127 14.97 -6.84 4.89
N PRO A 128 15.44 -5.97 5.81
CA PRO A 128 16.43 -6.23 6.86
C PRO A 128 15.95 -7.12 8.02
N SER A 129 16.82 -8.04 8.44
CA SER A 129 16.64 -8.91 9.61
C SER A 129 17.93 -8.93 10.46
N GLY A 130 17.86 -9.40 11.72
CA GLY A 130 19.04 -9.60 12.55
C GLY A 130 18.93 -9.08 13.98
N THR A 131 20.08 -8.74 14.56
CA THR A 131 20.22 -8.22 15.93
C THR A 131 19.47 -6.92 16.10
N CYS A 132 18.73 -6.81 17.21
CA CYS A 132 17.85 -5.70 17.49
C CYS A 132 18.28 -4.88 18.70
N ASP A 133 18.15 -3.55 18.59
CA ASP A 133 18.40 -2.61 19.67
C ASP A 133 17.07 -2.32 20.40
N HIS A 134 16.72 -3.19 21.34
CA HIS A 134 15.53 -3.07 22.20
C HIS A 134 15.82 -3.79 23.54
N PRO A 135 15.26 -3.37 24.69
CA PRO A 135 15.37 -4.11 25.95
C PRO A 135 14.89 -5.57 25.82
N ASN A 136 13.67 -5.77 25.32
CA ASN A 136 12.99 -7.08 25.26
C ASN A 136 13.21 -7.91 23.98
N ILE A 137 13.43 -7.25 22.84
CA ILE A 137 13.55 -7.91 21.52
C ILE A 137 15.02 -7.82 21.07
N LYS A 138 15.74 -8.95 21.13
CA LYS A 138 17.18 -9.01 20.80
C LYS A 138 17.46 -9.45 19.36
N MET A 139 16.52 -10.12 18.74
CA MET A 139 16.59 -10.63 17.36
C MET A 139 15.22 -10.54 16.71
N ALA A 140 15.16 -10.09 15.45
CA ALA A 140 13.96 -10.07 14.62
C ALA A 140 14.23 -10.65 13.23
N GLN A 141 13.19 -11.23 12.64
CA GLN A 141 13.23 -11.87 11.32
C GLN A 141 12.91 -10.91 10.17
N SER A 142 12.38 -9.72 10.48
CA SER A 142 12.17 -8.62 9.54
C SER A 142 11.86 -7.31 10.29
N VAL A 143 11.77 -6.20 9.55
CA VAL A 143 11.27 -4.91 10.05
C VAL A 143 9.83 -5.01 10.55
N ILE A 144 8.97 -5.74 9.83
CA ILE A 144 7.55 -5.90 10.17
C ILE A 144 7.39 -6.80 11.41
N ASP A 145 8.11 -7.92 11.49
CA ASP A 145 8.19 -8.78 12.69
C ASP A 145 8.52 -7.95 13.94
N TYR A 146 9.59 -7.17 13.88
CA TYR A 146 10.01 -6.31 14.99
C TYR A 146 8.93 -5.29 15.38
N VAL A 147 8.35 -4.58 14.40
CA VAL A 147 7.30 -3.58 14.65
C VAL A 147 6.08 -4.21 15.33
N PHE A 148 5.58 -5.36 14.84
CA PHE A 148 4.41 -5.98 15.46
C PHE A 148 4.71 -6.63 16.82
N ARG A 149 5.94 -7.04 17.09
CA ARG A 149 6.35 -7.48 18.44
C ARG A 149 6.44 -6.32 19.42
N VAL A 150 6.88 -5.13 18.98
CA VAL A 150 6.80 -3.90 19.80
C VAL A 150 5.34 -3.52 20.04
N LEU A 151 4.50 -3.48 19.00
CA LEU A 151 3.08 -3.11 19.13
C LEU A 151 2.29 -4.10 19.99
N GLY A 152 2.49 -5.41 19.83
CA GLY A 152 1.84 -6.43 20.65
C GLY A 152 2.24 -6.34 22.13
N MET A 153 3.49 -6.01 22.43
CA MET A 153 3.96 -5.80 23.80
C MET A 153 3.37 -4.53 24.41
N GLU A 154 3.47 -3.38 23.73
CA GLU A 154 3.03 -2.08 24.27
C GLU A 154 1.51 -1.88 24.29
N TYR A 155 0.78 -2.45 23.31
CA TYR A 155 -0.68 -2.29 23.22
C TYR A 155 -1.47 -3.46 23.81
N LEU A 156 -0.99 -4.70 23.68
CA LEU A 156 -1.71 -5.91 24.13
C LEU A 156 -1.10 -6.55 25.39
N GLY A 157 0.07 -6.09 25.86
CA GLY A 157 0.81 -6.72 26.95
C GLY A 157 1.37 -8.10 26.61
N ARG A 158 1.36 -8.49 25.33
CA ARG A 158 1.77 -9.81 24.87
C ARG A 158 3.29 -9.96 24.89
N THR A 159 3.75 -11.05 25.48
CA THR A 159 5.18 -11.38 25.70
C THR A 159 5.54 -12.80 25.27
N ASP A 160 4.67 -13.46 24.52
CA ASP A 160 4.90 -14.77 23.90
C ASP A 160 6.05 -14.76 22.88
N PHE A 161 6.18 -13.66 22.13
CA PHE A 161 7.18 -13.49 21.08
C PHE A 161 8.46 -12.76 21.51
N VAL A 162 8.62 -12.29 22.75
CA VAL A 162 9.82 -11.52 23.18
C VAL A 162 10.91 -12.44 23.73
N GLN A 163 12.19 -12.15 23.46
CA GLN A 163 13.29 -12.98 23.98
C GLN A 163 13.60 -12.70 25.46
N VAL A 164 13.53 -11.42 25.86
CA VAL A 164 13.71 -11.01 27.26
C VAL A 164 12.39 -10.44 27.74
N LYS A 165 11.67 -11.19 28.57
CA LYS A 165 10.37 -10.74 29.10
C LYS A 165 10.59 -9.50 29.99
N PRO A 166 9.82 -8.41 29.81
CA PRO A 166 9.82 -7.28 30.73
C PRO A 166 9.38 -7.74 32.13
N ALA A 167 9.73 -6.97 33.15
CA ALA A 167 9.20 -7.22 34.49
C ALA A 167 7.66 -7.05 34.47
N ALA A 168 6.95 -7.84 35.29
CA ALA A 168 5.49 -7.71 35.39
C ALA A 168 5.08 -6.28 35.78
N ASP A 169 5.87 -5.65 36.66
CA ASP A 169 5.68 -4.27 37.09
C ASP A 169 5.85 -3.26 35.93
N GLU A 170 6.78 -3.48 35.00
CA GLU A 170 6.98 -2.60 33.83
C GLU A 170 5.77 -2.63 32.88
N LEU A 171 5.20 -3.82 32.63
CA LEU A 171 3.98 -3.95 31.82
C LEU A 171 2.78 -3.25 32.48
N ILE A 172 2.63 -3.44 33.80
CA ILE A 172 1.59 -2.79 34.59
C ILE A 172 1.79 -1.27 34.61
N LEU A 173 3.02 -0.78 34.71
CA LEU A 173 3.35 0.65 34.62
C LEU A 173 3.01 1.21 33.24
N ASN A 174 3.39 0.57 32.14
CA ASN A 174 3.03 1.04 30.79
C ASN A 174 1.51 1.09 30.57
N GLN A 175 0.77 0.11 31.08
CA GLN A 175 -0.69 0.10 31.06
C GLN A 175 -1.29 1.23 31.93
N ASN A 176 -0.82 1.38 33.17
CA ASN A 176 -1.27 2.42 34.09
C ASN A 176 -0.94 3.83 33.59
N GLU A 177 0.25 4.07 33.05
CA GLU A 177 0.63 5.35 32.43
C GLU A 177 -0.26 5.68 31.24
N ARG A 178 -0.59 4.69 30.40
CA ARG A 178 -1.57 4.87 29.32
C ARG A 178 -2.95 5.17 29.89
N GLN A 179 -3.40 4.50 30.94
CA GLN A 179 -4.71 4.75 31.56
C GLN A 179 -4.80 6.12 32.26
N ILE A 180 -3.80 6.52 33.03
CA ILE A 180 -3.68 7.88 33.62
C ILE A 180 -3.64 8.94 32.51
N ARG A 181 -2.90 8.67 31.41
CA ARG A 181 -2.86 9.55 30.23
C ARG A 181 -4.21 9.65 29.52
N LEU A 182 -5.10 8.66 29.67
CA LEU A 182 -6.46 8.68 29.15
C LEU A 182 -7.39 9.51 30.04
N GLU A 183 -7.33 9.27 31.34
CA GLU A 183 -8.13 9.94 32.37
C GLU A 183 -7.78 11.44 32.51
N ALA A 184 -6.50 11.80 32.35
CA ALA A 184 -6.02 13.19 32.39
C ALA A 184 -6.39 14.03 31.14
N GLN A 185 -7.28 13.55 30.27
CA GLN A 185 -7.79 14.33 29.14
C GLN A 185 -8.98 15.19 29.58
N PRO A 186 -9.01 16.50 29.24
CA PRO A 186 -10.25 17.26 29.36
C PRO A 186 -11.33 16.59 28.51
N LEU A 187 -12.49 16.35 29.13
CA LEU A 187 -13.70 15.87 28.46
C LEU A 187 -14.23 16.93 27.48
N VAL A 188 -13.58 17.07 26.32
CA VAL A 188 -14.17 17.78 25.18
C VAL A 188 -15.40 17.02 24.74
N SER A 189 -16.54 17.70 24.76
CA SER A 189 -17.83 17.07 24.53
C SER A 189 -17.91 16.56 23.09
N ALA A 190 -18.56 15.41 22.86
CA ALA A 190 -18.75 14.87 21.51
C ALA A 190 -19.42 15.88 20.54
N SER A 191 -20.14 16.86 21.10
CA SER A 191 -20.77 17.98 20.39
C SER A 191 -19.81 19.08 19.90
N GLU A 192 -18.55 19.13 20.34
CA GLU A 192 -17.57 20.14 19.90
C GLU A 192 -16.72 19.66 18.72
N ALA A 193 -16.33 18.38 18.71
CA ALA A 193 -15.62 17.78 17.58
C ALA A 193 -16.42 17.93 16.26
N ALA A 194 -17.74 17.70 16.31
CA ALA A 194 -18.64 17.83 15.16
C ALA A 194 -18.90 19.27 14.69
N ARG A 195 -18.47 20.30 15.44
CA ARG A 195 -18.59 21.72 15.04
C ARG A 195 -17.41 22.18 14.20
N ALA A 196 -16.20 21.70 14.52
CA ALA A 196 -14.97 22.03 13.79
C ALA A 196 -14.99 21.56 12.32
N ASP A 197 -15.80 20.57 11.97
CA ASP A 197 -15.95 20.08 10.60
C ASP A 197 -16.88 20.92 9.72
N ARG A 198 -17.63 21.90 10.28
CA ARG A 198 -18.59 22.73 9.52
C ARG A 198 -18.03 24.05 9.00
N GLU A 199 -16.90 24.53 9.53
CA GLU A 199 -16.22 25.76 9.06
C GLU A 199 -15.05 25.46 8.10
N ALA A 200 -14.78 24.19 7.80
CA ALA A 200 -13.76 23.76 6.83
C ALA A 200 -14.36 23.38 5.47
N GLY A 201 -15.34 24.16 5.00
CA GLY A 201 -15.83 24.11 3.63
C GLY A 201 -14.88 24.88 2.70
N ASP A 202 -14.31 24.17 1.72
CA ASP A 202 -13.60 24.71 0.55
C ASP A 202 -12.33 25.54 0.84
N ALA A 203 -11.23 24.85 1.17
CA ALA A 203 -9.87 25.39 1.11
C ALA A 203 -9.12 24.78 -0.08
N PRO A 204 -8.86 25.53 -1.17
CA PRO A 204 -8.14 25.02 -2.32
C PRO A 204 -6.71 24.56 -1.98
N LEU A 205 -6.29 23.45 -2.60
CA LEU A 205 -4.90 22.99 -2.56
C LEU A 205 -3.98 24.07 -3.19
N PRO A 206 -2.84 24.42 -2.58
CA PRO A 206 -1.97 25.45 -3.14
C PRO A 206 -1.32 24.96 -4.44
N HIS A 207 -1.68 25.59 -5.55
CA HIS A 207 -1.02 25.45 -6.84
C HIS A 207 -0.28 26.74 -7.22
N GLY A 208 0.96 26.59 -7.67
CA GLY A 208 1.63 27.52 -8.60
C GLY A 208 1.88 28.96 -8.12
N ASN A 209 3.07 29.23 -7.58
CA ASN A 209 3.58 30.60 -7.51
C ASN A 209 4.02 31.07 -8.92
N GLY A 210 3.08 31.62 -9.68
CA GLY A 210 3.32 32.22 -10.99
C GLY A 210 3.77 33.68 -10.88
N ASN A 211 5.01 33.96 -11.27
CA ASN A 211 5.46 35.29 -11.67
C ASN A 211 5.28 35.34 -13.21
N GLY A 212 4.61 36.28 -13.86
CA GLY A 212 4.20 37.62 -13.47
C GLY A 212 4.62 38.59 -14.59
N GLY A 213 3.70 38.98 -15.48
CA GLY A 213 3.96 40.01 -16.50
C GLY A 213 3.26 39.84 -17.85
N ASN A 214 2.38 40.79 -18.15
CA ASN A 214 1.94 41.24 -19.49
C ASN A 214 1.07 40.23 -20.31
N GLY A 215 -0.12 40.55 -20.82
CA GLY A 215 -0.88 41.81 -20.81
C GLY A 215 -1.15 42.35 -22.22
N HIS A 216 -2.16 41.80 -22.91
CA HIS A 216 -3.11 42.57 -23.74
C HIS A 216 -4.24 41.67 -24.29
N SER A 217 -5.44 42.23 -24.37
CA SER A 217 -6.63 41.61 -24.96
C SER A 217 -6.71 41.79 -26.48
N VAL A 218 -7.69 41.10 -27.10
CA VAL A 218 -8.52 41.50 -28.28
C VAL A 218 -8.43 40.61 -29.55
N HIS A 219 -9.61 40.11 -29.95
CA HIS A 219 -10.09 39.56 -31.24
C HIS A 219 -9.52 38.28 -31.90
N PRO A 220 -10.42 37.39 -32.39
CA PRO A 220 -10.20 36.48 -33.51
C PRO A 220 -10.94 36.99 -34.79
N PRO A 221 -10.94 36.26 -35.92
CA PRO A 221 -9.82 36.09 -36.84
C PRO A 221 -10.17 36.52 -38.30
N GLN A 222 -9.20 36.80 -39.17
CA GLN A 222 -9.33 36.68 -40.64
C GLN A 222 -7.95 36.50 -41.33
N PRO A 223 -7.87 35.86 -42.52
CA PRO A 223 -6.61 35.52 -43.21
C PRO A 223 -6.24 36.46 -44.37
N VAL A 224 -4.94 36.54 -44.71
CA VAL A 224 -4.46 37.02 -46.03
C VAL A 224 -3.22 36.24 -46.50
N LEU A 225 -3.03 36.19 -47.82
CA LEU A 225 -2.08 35.34 -48.57
C LEU A 225 -0.65 35.89 -48.68
N SER A 226 0.25 35.00 -49.12
CA SER A 226 1.48 35.26 -49.91
C SER A 226 2.72 35.71 -49.13
N GLY A 227 3.95 35.23 -49.42
CA GLY A 227 4.37 34.22 -50.39
C GLY A 227 5.91 34.18 -50.55
N ASN A 228 6.45 33.07 -51.10
CA ASN A 228 7.86 32.81 -51.44
C ASN A 228 8.87 32.69 -50.26
N GLY A 229 9.87 31.79 -50.28
CA GLY A 229 10.11 30.67 -51.21
C GLY A 229 11.48 29.96 -51.02
N ASN A 230 11.68 28.88 -51.80
CA ASN A 230 12.93 28.19 -52.19
C ASN A 230 13.75 27.31 -51.21
N GLY A 231 14.19 26.15 -51.74
CA GLY A 231 15.14 25.16 -51.17
C GLY A 231 14.50 23.77 -50.97
N ASN A 232 14.39 22.85 -51.95
CA ASN A 232 15.45 22.13 -52.72
C ASN A 232 16.35 21.28 -51.77
N SER A 233 16.56 19.95 -51.88
CA SER A 233 16.41 18.95 -52.95
C SER A 233 16.20 17.51 -52.36
N ASN A 234 15.52 16.54 -53.03
CA ASN A 234 16.07 15.38 -53.79
C ASN A 234 16.99 14.43 -52.98
N GLY A 235 16.88 13.07 -52.90
CA GLY A 235 16.08 11.99 -53.51
C GLY A 235 16.52 10.63 -52.85
N ASN A 236 16.38 9.38 -53.34
CA ASN A 236 15.62 8.73 -54.44
C ASN A 236 15.85 7.17 -54.43
N GLY A 237 14.80 6.32 -54.31
CA GLY A 237 14.82 4.85 -54.54
C GLY A 237 15.41 3.96 -53.40
N ASN A 238 15.28 2.61 -53.38
CA ASN A 238 14.54 1.65 -54.23
C ASN A 238 14.48 0.21 -53.59
N GLY A 239 13.37 -0.52 -53.74
CA GLY A 239 13.39 -1.97 -54.08
C GLY A 239 13.43 -3.11 -53.03
N ASN A 240 12.27 -3.78 -52.88
CA ASN A 240 12.07 -5.26 -52.85
C ASN A 240 12.42 -6.14 -51.63
N GLY A 241 11.40 -6.84 -51.12
CA GLY A 241 11.51 -8.08 -50.31
C GLY A 241 10.13 -8.54 -49.82
N ALA A 242 9.62 -9.70 -50.28
CA ALA A 242 8.20 -10.05 -50.13
C ALA A 242 7.92 -11.30 -49.29
N ARG A 243 6.73 -11.29 -48.65
CA ARG A 243 5.95 -12.42 -48.10
C ARG A 243 6.30 -12.93 -46.68
N HIS A 244 5.52 -12.51 -45.69
CA HIS A 244 4.65 -13.44 -44.95
C HIS A 244 3.50 -12.73 -44.20
N ALA A 245 2.39 -13.48 -44.03
CA ALA A 245 1.31 -13.31 -43.06
C ALA A 245 0.47 -12.01 -43.01
N THR A 246 -0.84 -12.19 -43.18
CA THR A 246 -1.91 -11.22 -42.95
C THR A 246 -2.12 -10.91 -41.46
N SER A 247 -1.66 -9.75 -40.98
CA SER A 247 -2.16 -9.11 -39.73
C SER A 247 -1.75 -7.65 -39.53
N ASN A 248 -0.83 -7.09 -40.30
CA ASN A 248 -0.04 -5.94 -39.83
C ASN A 248 -0.60 -4.53 -40.15
N ALA A 249 -1.70 -4.36 -40.88
CA ALA A 249 -2.15 -2.99 -41.26
C ALA A 249 -2.42 -2.07 -40.06
N MET A 250 -2.97 -2.59 -38.96
CA MET A 250 -3.15 -1.84 -37.71
C MET A 250 -1.88 -1.82 -36.85
N GLU A 251 -1.10 -2.91 -36.83
CA GLU A 251 0.11 -3.02 -36.00
C GLU A 251 1.28 -2.19 -36.55
N GLU A 252 1.36 -2.02 -37.86
CA GLU A 252 2.38 -1.22 -38.57
C GLU A 252 1.99 0.28 -38.57
N GLN A 253 0.69 0.60 -38.58
CA GLN A 253 0.21 1.94 -38.17
C GLN A 253 0.49 2.24 -36.69
N LEU A 254 0.27 1.28 -35.80
CA LEU A 254 0.51 1.47 -34.36
C LEU A 254 2.02 1.63 -34.09
N SER A 255 2.86 0.79 -34.70
CA SER A 255 4.33 0.85 -34.61
C SER A 255 4.89 2.18 -35.17
N SER A 256 4.40 2.64 -36.32
CA SER A 256 4.79 3.95 -36.87
C SER A 256 4.25 5.16 -36.09
N MET A 257 3.18 4.98 -35.30
CA MET A 257 2.69 6.00 -34.35
C MET A 257 3.34 5.92 -32.96
N MET A 258 3.98 4.80 -32.61
CA MET A 258 4.67 4.55 -31.33
C MET A 258 6.19 4.80 -31.42
N GLY A 259 6.63 5.67 -32.33
CA GLY A 259 8.04 6.07 -32.46
C GLY A 259 8.61 6.60 -31.15
N ASP A 260 9.64 5.90 -30.66
CA ASP A 260 10.40 6.08 -29.41
C ASP A 260 9.88 7.17 -28.47
N ALA A 261 8.97 6.78 -27.57
CA ALA A 261 8.58 7.65 -26.47
C ALA A 261 9.73 7.75 -25.46
N PRO A 262 10.36 8.93 -25.29
CA PRO A 262 11.50 9.07 -24.39
C PRO A 262 11.09 8.78 -22.95
N PHE A 263 12.00 8.20 -22.17
CA PHE A 263 11.82 8.10 -20.73
C PHE A 263 11.80 9.50 -20.13
N CYS A 264 10.89 9.75 -19.19
CA CYS A 264 10.75 11.05 -18.57
C CYS A 264 12.01 11.41 -17.76
N GLU A 265 12.73 12.44 -18.17
CA GLU A 265 13.93 12.95 -17.48
C GLU A 265 13.73 13.23 -15.98
N SER A 266 12.50 13.49 -15.54
CA SER A 266 12.15 13.79 -14.14
C SER A 266 11.95 12.54 -13.25
N CYS A 267 11.46 11.42 -13.82
CA CYS A 267 11.10 10.24 -13.01
C CYS A 267 11.35 8.86 -13.66
N GLY A 268 11.95 8.80 -14.84
CA GLY A 268 12.28 7.58 -15.57
C GLY A 268 11.10 6.80 -16.16
N HIS A 269 9.85 7.22 -15.94
CA HIS A 269 8.68 6.53 -16.50
C HIS A 269 8.54 6.79 -18.01
N VAL A 270 8.11 5.78 -18.77
CA VAL A 270 7.81 5.90 -20.20
C VAL A 270 6.76 6.99 -20.41
N THR A 271 6.99 7.89 -21.35
CA THR A 271 6.05 8.98 -21.65
C THR A 271 5.00 8.54 -22.67
N VAL A 272 3.89 9.27 -22.76
CA VAL A 272 2.82 9.01 -23.74
C VAL A 272 2.66 10.24 -24.63
N ARG A 273 2.58 10.04 -25.95
CA ARG A 273 2.42 11.13 -26.92
C ARG A 273 1.12 11.90 -26.65
N ASN A 274 1.22 13.23 -26.61
CA ASN A 274 0.11 14.16 -26.43
C ASN A 274 0.26 15.30 -27.45
N GLY A 275 -0.23 15.08 -28.66
CA GLY A 275 -0.03 15.99 -29.79
C GLY A 275 1.40 15.94 -30.34
N SER A 276 2.04 17.11 -30.45
CA SER A 276 3.47 17.24 -30.78
C SER A 276 4.38 16.80 -29.63
N CYS A 277 3.94 16.99 -28.38
CA CYS A 277 4.69 16.69 -27.18
C CYS A 277 4.55 15.22 -26.73
N TYR A 278 5.36 14.84 -25.74
CA TYR A 278 5.17 13.67 -24.88
C TYR A 278 4.85 14.12 -23.45
N LYS A 279 4.00 13.38 -22.75
CA LYS A 279 3.58 13.67 -21.37
C LYS A 279 3.82 12.47 -20.47
N CYS A 280 4.44 12.68 -19.31
CA CYS A 280 4.54 11.65 -18.29
C CYS A 280 3.24 11.54 -17.48
N LEU A 281 2.64 10.36 -17.42
CA LEU A 281 1.44 10.11 -16.61
C LEU A 281 1.73 10.02 -15.11
N ASN A 282 2.99 9.76 -14.71
CA ASN A 282 3.39 9.60 -13.32
C ASN A 282 3.71 10.95 -12.63
N CYS A 283 4.49 11.83 -13.26
CA CYS A 283 4.91 13.11 -12.67
C CYS A 283 4.32 14.36 -13.39
N GLY A 284 3.54 14.18 -14.46
CA GLY A 284 2.88 15.27 -15.19
C GLY A 284 3.77 16.10 -16.11
N THR A 285 5.08 15.91 -16.11
CA THR A 285 6.05 16.65 -16.94
C THR A 285 5.79 16.42 -18.44
N SER A 286 5.78 17.50 -19.21
CA SER A 286 5.69 17.52 -20.67
C SER A 286 7.08 17.73 -21.29
N GLN A 287 7.41 17.01 -22.36
CA GLN A 287 8.71 17.05 -23.03
C GLN A 287 8.53 17.02 -24.56
N GLY A 288 9.47 17.58 -25.31
CA GLY A 288 9.45 17.57 -26.79
C GLY A 288 8.34 18.41 -27.44
N CYS A 289 7.83 19.45 -26.76
CA CYS A 289 6.92 20.41 -27.39
C CYS A 289 7.71 21.34 -28.33
N SER A 290 7.38 21.29 -29.62
CA SER A 290 7.77 22.29 -30.64
C SER A 290 6.75 23.42 -30.73
#